data_AF-A0A815MS27-F1
#
_entry.id   AF-A0A815MS27-F1
#
_cell.length_a   1.000
_cell.length_b   1.000
_cell.length_c   1.000
_cell.angle_alpha   90.00
_cell.angle_beta   90.00
_cell.angle_gamma   90.00
#
_symmetry.space_group_name_H-M   'P 1'
#
loop_
_entity.id
_entity.type
_entity.pdbx_description
1 polymer ?
#
loop_
_entity_poly.entity_id
_entity_poly.type
_entity_poly.pdbx_seq_one_letter_code
_entity_poly.pdbx_strand_id
1 'polypeptide(L)'
;MNKSSSSKTTSQTAPKQLKIQKQNPQKSKCTVSRCVCIQLIFLLALVLLAAIIIPVIVIVLANSGSNSCAKTYSDSFTSGVTATTQCTSWRSFTTGLTCTTYSKMRIYGSNDPTGITIADVSTVTALAVALKYNTTLIARYNGINWRVGPDWSGYEITSTGGHTCSTGYTVRPCAGNLHWGGIAGATCSPLSQTLSISFE
;
A
#
# COMPACT_ATOMS: atom_id res chain seq x y z
N MET A 1 37.18 30.77 28.75
CA MET A 1 38.33 31.01 27.84
C MET A 1 37.96 30.56 26.44
N ASN A 2 38.26 31.41 25.44
CA ASN A 2 38.20 31.25 23.98
C ASN A 2 36.83 30.98 23.32
N LYS A 3 36.25 31.95 22.62
CA LYS A 3 36.56 32.41 21.24
C LYS A 3 36.26 31.33 20.19
N SER A 4 35.29 31.56 19.30
CA SER A 4 35.57 32.24 18.03
C SER A 4 34.35 32.23 17.11
N SER A 5 34.04 33.42 16.61
CA SER A 5 33.16 33.74 15.49
C SER A 5 33.59 33.04 14.19
N SER A 6 32.65 32.81 13.28
CA SER A 6 32.93 33.02 11.85
C SER A 6 31.65 33.26 11.05
N SER A 7 31.68 34.36 10.31
CA SER A 7 30.64 34.87 9.40
C SER A 7 30.97 34.45 7.96
N LYS A 8 29.95 34.20 7.13
CA LYS A 8 29.99 34.37 5.66
C LYS A 8 28.60 34.02 5.09
N THR A 9 28.10 34.54 3.99
CA THR A 9 28.25 35.76 3.19
C THR A 9 27.12 35.64 2.16
N THR A 10 26.35 36.71 2.01
CA THR A 10 25.26 36.89 1.03
C THR A 10 25.77 36.75 -0.40
N SER A 11 25.02 36.07 -1.27
CA SER A 11 25.15 36.21 -2.74
C SER A 11 23.77 36.45 -3.35
N GLN A 12 23.45 37.73 -3.57
CA GLN A 12 22.31 38.20 -4.35
C GLN A 12 22.64 38.07 -5.84
N THR A 13 21.84 37.32 -6.58
CA THR A 13 21.93 37.23 -8.04
C THR A 13 20.97 38.24 -8.67
N ALA A 14 21.52 39.13 -9.50
CA ALA A 14 20.83 40.25 -10.13
C ALA A 14 19.77 39.83 -11.18
N PRO A 15 18.65 40.56 -11.33
CA PRO A 15 17.68 40.31 -12.39
C PRO A 15 18.13 40.87 -13.74
N LYS A 16 18.06 40.01 -14.76
CA LYS A 16 18.41 40.30 -16.16
C LYS A 16 17.31 41.14 -16.81
N GLN A 17 17.61 42.40 -17.13
CA GLN A 17 16.71 43.35 -17.79
C GLN A 17 16.38 42.91 -19.23
N LEU A 18 15.09 42.70 -19.50
CA LEU A 18 14.54 42.33 -20.81
C LEU A 18 14.33 43.59 -21.65
N LYS A 19 15.16 43.78 -22.69
CA LYS A 19 14.94 44.83 -23.71
C LYS A 19 13.71 44.49 -24.54
N ILE A 20 12.62 45.24 -24.34
CA ILE A 20 11.43 45.20 -25.20
C ILE A 20 11.73 46.07 -26.43
N GLN A 21 11.96 45.44 -27.59
CA GLN A 21 12.01 46.14 -28.86
C GLN A 21 10.58 46.38 -29.37
N LYS A 22 10.22 47.66 -29.53
CA LYS A 22 9.00 48.11 -30.22
C LYS A 22 9.07 47.69 -31.69
N GLN A 23 8.28 46.69 -32.08
CA GLN A 23 8.07 46.36 -33.48
C GLN A 23 7.06 47.33 -34.11
N ASN A 24 7.47 47.85 -35.27
CA ASN A 24 6.74 48.77 -36.12
C ASN A 24 5.56 48.04 -36.80
N PRO A 25 4.31 48.53 -36.72
CA PRO A 25 3.17 47.86 -37.34
C PRO A 25 3.19 48.06 -38.86
N GLN A 26 3.81 47.12 -39.57
CA GLN A 26 3.63 46.97 -41.01
C GLN A 26 2.19 46.50 -41.28
N LYS A 27 1.36 47.40 -41.81
CA LYS A 27 0.02 47.09 -42.34
C LYS A 27 0.15 46.15 -43.54
N SER A 28 0.16 44.85 -43.28
CA SER A 28 -0.02 43.83 -44.30
C SER A 28 -1.49 43.82 -44.74
N LYS A 29 -1.73 44.15 -46.01
CA LYS A 29 -3.04 43.97 -46.64
C LYS A 29 -3.34 42.47 -46.67
N CYS A 30 -4.19 42.03 -45.75
CA CYS A 30 -4.67 40.66 -45.68
C CYS A 30 -5.69 40.47 -46.80
N THR A 31 -5.26 39.94 -47.94
CA THR A 31 -6.18 39.51 -48.99
C THR A 31 -7.03 38.37 -48.42
N VAL A 32 -8.34 38.57 -48.35
CA VAL A 32 -9.35 37.70 -47.67
C VAL A 32 -9.17 36.20 -47.98
N SER A 33 -8.68 35.86 -49.18
CA SER A 33 -8.37 34.49 -49.60
C SER A 33 -7.29 33.80 -48.74
N ARG A 34 -6.28 34.53 -48.26
CA ARG A 34 -5.22 33.99 -47.39
C ARG A 34 -5.70 33.77 -45.96
N CYS A 35 -6.69 34.53 -45.50
CA CYS A 35 -7.28 34.37 -44.16
C CYS A 35 -8.07 33.06 -44.03
N VAL A 36 -8.83 32.69 -45.06
CA VAL A 36 -9.63 31.44 -45.06
C VAL A 36 -8.73 30.20 -45.09
N CYS A 37 -7.64 30.25 -45.86
CA CYS A 37 -6.68 29.16 -45.94
C CYS A 37 -5.93 28.95 -44.60
N ILE A 38 -5.53 30.03 -43.92
CA ILE A 38 -4.90 29.97 -42.60
C ILE A 38 -5.87 29.40 -41.55
N GLN A 39 -7.13 29.86 -41.53
CA GLN A 39 -8.14 29.35 -40.61
C GLN A 39 -8.39 27.84 -40.78
N LEU A 40 -8.47 27.36 -42.03
CA LEU A 40 -8.68 25.94 -42.31
C LEU A 40 -7.47 25.09 -41.88
N ILE A 41 -6.25 25.57 -42.09
CA ILE A 41 -5.02 24.89 -41.64
C ILE A 41 -4.96 24.82 -40.11
N PHE A 42 -5.31 25.90 -39.40
CA PHE A 42 -5.35 25.91 -37.94
C PHE A 42 -6.40 24.94 -37.38
N LEU A 43 -7.59 24.88 -38.00
CA LEU A 43 -8.65 23.97 -37.57
C LEU A 43 -8.24 22.49 -37.78
N LEU A 44 -7.63 22.19 -38.92
CA LEU A 44 -7.15 20.84 -39.24
C LEU A 44 -6.01 20.41 -38.30
N ALA A 45 -5.09 21.32 -37.99
CA ALA A 45 -4.01 21.08 -37.04
C ALA A 45 -4.54 20.82 -35.62
N LEU A 46 -5.57 21.56 -35.18
CA LEU A 46 -6.21 21.35 -33.88
C LEU A 46 -6.89 19.97 -33.80
N VAL A 47 -7.60 19.56 -34.86
CA VAL A 47 -8.26 18.25 -34.93
C VAL A 47 -7.24 17.12 -34.93
N LEU A 48 -6.13 17.25 -35.67
CA LEU A 48 -5.04 16.26 -35.67
C LEU A 48 -4.32 16.18 -34.31
N LEU A 49 -4.08 17.32 -33.66
CA LEU A 49 -3.51 17.36 -32.31
C LEU A 49 -4.44 16.66 -31.31
N ALA A 50 -5.74 16.96 -31.34
CA ALA A 50 -6.71 16.31 -30.46
C ALA A 50 -6.79 14.79 -30.71
N ALA A 51 -6.79 14.35 -31.97
CA ALA A 51 -6.85 12.93 -32.34
C ALA A 51 -5.63 12.12 -31.85
N ILE A 52 -4.48 12.75 -31.67
CA ILE A 52 -3.26 12.11 -31.16
C ILE A 52 -3.17 12.23 -29.63
N ILE A 53 -3.51 13.39 -29.06
CA ILE A 53 -3.37 13.65 -27.63
C ILE A 53 -4.40 12.87 -26.81
N ILE A 54 -5.65 12.79 -27.27
CA ILE A 54 -6.73 12.10 -26.55
C ILE A 54 -6.40 10.61 -26.27
N PRO A 55 -6.02 9.77 -27.26
CA PRO A 55 -5.71 8.37 -26.97
C PRO A 55 -4.47 8.20 -26.09
N VAL A 56 -3.46 9.07 -26.22
CA VAL A 56 -2.26 9.04 -25.35
C VAL A 56 -2.64 9.35 -23.90
N ILE A 57 -3.48 10.36 -23.65
CA ILE A 57 -3.97 10.67 -22.30
C ILE A 57 -4.80 9.52 -21.73
N VAL A 58 -5.67 8.90 -22.54
CA VAL A 58 -6.46 7.73 -22.10
C VAL A 58 -5.57 6.55 -21.72
N ILE A 59 -4.50 6.28 -22.48
CA ILE A 59 -3.52 5.22 -22.17
C ILE A 59 -2.76 5.52 -20.87
N VAL A 60 -2.34 6.78 -20.65
CA VAL A 60 -1.64 7.17 -19.41
C VAL A 60 -2.55 7.05 -18.18
N LEU A 61 -3.83 7.41 -18.29
CA LEU A 61 -4.80 7.26 -17.21
C LEU A 61 -5.14 5.80 -16.93
N ALA A 62 -5.26 4.95 -17.97
CA ALA A 62 -5.52 3.52 -17.82
C ALA A 62 -4.34 2.76 -17.17
N ASN A 63 -3.11 3.27 -17.28
CA ASN A 63 -1.91 2.70 -16.66
C ASN A 63 -1.65 3.17 -15.23
N SER A 64 -2.60 3.90 -14.62
CA SER A 64 -2.62 4.12 -13.18
C SER A 64 -3.08 2.84 -12.48
N GLY A 65 -2.34 1.74 -12.69
CA GLY A 65 -2.45 0.55 -11.87
C GLY A 65 -2.13 0.99 -10.46
N SER A 66 -3.17 1.23 -9.67
CA SER A 66 -3.05 1.41 -8.24
C SER A 66 -2.25 0.21 -7.74
N ASN A 67 -1.00 0.45 -7.35
CA ASN A 67 -0.21 -0.50 -6.59
C ASN A 67 -0.92 -0.65 -5.24
N SER A 68 -2.02 -1.41 -5.26
CA SER A 68 -2.88 -1.55 -4.11
C SER A 68 -2.11 -2.39 -3.11
N CYS A 69 -1.83 -1.77 -1.97
CA CYS A 69 -1.26 -2.45 -0.83
C CYS A 69 -2.22 -3.49 -0.25
N ALA A 70 -3.48 -3.48 -0.67
CA ALA A 70 -4.46 -4.48 -0.29
C ALA A 70 -3.96 -5.90 -0.56
N LYS A 71 -3.70 -6.64 0.52
CA LYS A 71 -3.38 -8.07 0.51
C LYS A 71 -4.29 -8.77 1.51
N THR A 72 -4.92 -9.84 1.06
CA THR A 72 -5.79 -10.66 1.90
C THR A 72 -5.36 -12.11 1.82
N TYR A 73 -5.20 -12.72 2.99
CA TYR A 73 -5.14 -14.16 3.17
C TYR A 73 -6.51 -14.64 3.64
N SER A 74 -6.98 -15.76 3.09
CA SER A 74 -8.21 -16.41 3.54
C SER A 74 -8.20 -17.88 3.13
N ASP A 75 -8.21 -18.78 4.09
CA ASP A 75 -8.27 -20.22 3.86
C ASP A 75 -9.24 -20.90 4.83
N SER A 76 -9.78 -22.04 4.40
CA SER A 76 -10.59 -22.92 5.24
C SER A 76 -9.70 -23.89 6.02
N PHE A 77 -10.02 -24.06 7.30
CA PHE A 77 -9.34 -24.99 8.20
C PHE A 77 -10.34 -25.98 8.77
N THR A 78 -9.92 -27.23 8.86
CA THR A 78 -10.74 -28.34 9.38
C THR A 78 -10.21 -28.78 10.73
N SER A 79 -11.09 -28.92 11.70
CA SER A 79 -10.73 -29.45 13.03
C SER A 79 -10.14 -30.86 12.90
N GLY A 80 -9.09 -31.13 13.68
CA GLY A 80 -8.38 -32.43 13.64
C GLY A 80 -7.47 -32.62 12.43
N VAL A 81 -7.26 -31.61 11.59
CA VAL A 81 -6.40 -31.69 10.40
C VAL A 81 -5.22 -30.71 10.50
N THR A 82 -4.01 -31.18 10.18
CA THR A 82 -2.81 -30.33 10.06
C THR A 82 -2.89 -29.47 8.80
N ALA A 83 -2.61 -28.17 8.94
CA ALA A 83 -2.80 -27.14 7.92
C ALA A 83 -1.66 -27.05 6.88
N THR A 84 -1.41 -28.11 6.11
CA THR A 84 -0.28 -28.18 5.17
C THR A 84 -0.43 -27.25 3.96
N THR A 85 -1.56 -27.30 3.25
CA THR A 85 -1.83 -26.42 2.10
C THR A 85 -1.93 -24.96 2.54
N GLN A 86 -2.62 -24.71 3.66
CA GLN A 86 -2.81 -23.38 4.22
C GLN A 86 -1.48 -22.75 4.64
N CYS A 87 -0.52 -23.54 5.13
CA CYS A 87 0.83 -23.04 5.40
C CYS A 87 1.54 -22.53 4.12
N THR A 88 1.40 -23.23 2.99
CA THR A 88 1.99 -22.78 1.72
C THR A 88 1.36 -21.47 1.24
N SER A 89 0.03 -21.37 1.31
CA SER A 89 -0.71 -20.14 1.02
C SER A 89 -0.30 -19.00 1.96
N TRP A 90 -0.15 -19.28 3.27
CA TRP A 90 0.27 -18.31 4.27
C TRP A 90 1.64 -17.72 3.97
N ARG A 91 2.64 -18.56 3.64
CA ARG A 91 3.99 -18.10 3.27
C ARG A 91 3.98 -17.24 2.00
N SER A 92 3.14 -17.60 1.03
CA SER A 92 2.97 -16.82 -0.20
C SER A 92 2.34 -15.46 0.09
N PHE A 93 1.38 -15.41 1.01
CA PHE A 93 0.79 -14.16 1.48
C PHE A 93 1.80 -13.28 2.21
N THR A 94 2.52 -13.79 3.22
CA THR A 94 3.43 -12.97 4.03
C THR A 94 4.59 -12.41 3.21
N THR A 95 5.14 -13.19 2.28
CA THR A 95 6.18 -12.71 1.35
C THR A 95 5.65 -11.65 0.37
N GLY A 96 4.36 -11.68 0.05
CA GLY A 96 3.67 -10.70 -0.78
C GLY A 96 3.35 -9.35 -0.10
N LEU A 97 3.66 -9.18 1.19
CA LEU A 97 3.44 -7.92 1.93
C LEU A 97 4.51 -6.86 1.59
N THR A 98 4.51 -6.37 0.35
CA THR A 98 5.61 -5.55 -0.19
C THR A 98 5.48 -4.05 0.00
N CYS A 99 4.37 -3.56 0.56
CA CYS A 99 4.18 -2.11 0.70
C CYS A 99 5.03 -1.50 1.80
N THR A 100 5.40 -0.24 1.57
CA THR A 100 6.10 0.61 2.55
C THR A 100 5.21 1.00 3.71
N THR A 101 3.91 1.14 3.48
CA THR A 101 2.94 1.51 4.52
C THR A 101 1.65 0.76 4.33
N TYR A 102 1.03 0.41 5.45
CA TYR A 102 -0.31 -0.16 5.55
C TYR A 102 -1.09 0.66 6.57
N SER A 103 -2.31 1.04 6.19
CA SER A 103 -3.21 1.88 6.98
C SER A 103 -4.15 1.09 7.87
N LYS A 104 -4.47 -0.15 7.48
CA LYS A 104 -5.45 -0.97 8.18
C LYS A 104 -5.07 -2.44 8.14
N MET A 105 -5.27 -3.14 9.25
CA MET A 105 -5.26 -4.60 9.33
C MET A 105 -6.60 -5.08 9.85
N ARG A 106 -7.16 -6.15 9.29
CA ARG A 106 -8.32 -6.83 9.87
C ARG A 106 -8.06 -8.32 9.97
N ILE A 107 -8.35 -8.94 11.12
CA ILE A 107 -8.37 -10.40 11.30
C ILE A 107 -9.81 -10.82 11.59
N TYR A 108 -10.31 -11.78 10.84
CA TYR A 108 -11.72 -12.21 10.86
C TYR A 108 -11.85 -13.65 10.36
N GLY A 109 -13.03 -14.24 10.48
CA GLY A 109 -13.26 -15.61 10.03
C GLY A 109 -14.73 -15.99 10.00
N SER A 110 -15.03 -17.25 9.69
CA SER A 110 -16.43 -17.71 9.65
C SER A 110 -17.11 -17.72 11.02
N ASN A 111 -16.33 -17.84 12.10
CA ASN A 111 -16.84 -17.84 13.48
C ASN A 111 -17.02 -16.42 14.05
N ASP A 112 -16.36 -15.43 13.46
CA ASP A 112 -16.56 -14.02 13.75
C ASP A 112 -16.28 -13.20 12.46
N PRO A 113 -17.32 -12.97 11.64
CA PRO A 113 -17.19 -12.25 10.37
C PRO A 113 -16.89 -10.75 10.53
N THR A 114 -17.21 -10.18 11.69
CA THR A 114 -16.88 -8.79 12.03
C THR A 114 -15.39 -8.67 12.24
N GLY A 115 -14.84 -9.58 13.05
CA GLY A 115 -13.43 -9.65 13.37
C GLY A 115 -12.94 -8.45 14.17
N ILE A 116 -11.63 -8.26 14.16
CA ILE A 116 -10.96 -7.14 14.81
C ILE A 116 -10.12 -6.34 13.82
N THR A 117 -10.18 -5.01 13.94
CA THR A 117 -9.49 -4.07 13.04
C THR A 117 -8.49 -3.22 13.81
N ILE A 118 -7.28 -3.09 13.26
CA ILE A 118 -6.28 -2.10 13.66
C ILE A 118 -6.22 -1.04 12.57
N ALA A 119 -6.32 0.24 12.94
CA ALA A 119 -6.25 1.37 12.01
C ALA A 119 -5.10 2.36 12.33
N ASP A 120 -4.16 1.96 13.20
CA ASP A 120 -2.93 2.70 13.46
C ASP A 120 -1.86 2.34 12.42
N VAL A 121 -1.53 3.29 11.54
CA VAL A 121 -0.59 3.09 10.41
C VAL A 121 0.75 2.52 10.87
N SER A 122 1.29 3.02 11.99
CA SER A 122 2.60 2.60 12.49
C SER A 122 2.59 1.14 12.97
N THR A 123 1.56 0.76 13.70
CA THR A 123 1.35 -0.59 14.23
C THR A 123 1.08 -1.59 13.11
N VAL A 124 0.16 -1.25 12.20
CA VAL A 124 -0.20 -2.11 11.06
C VAL A 124 1.02 -2.35 10.17
N THR A 125 1.76 -1.30 9.83
CA THR A 125 2.97 -1.41 9.02
C THR A 125 4.02 -2.26 9.70
N ALA A 126 4.25 -2.05 11.01
CA ALA A 126 5.21 -2.85 11.78
C ALA A 126 4.82 -4.35 11.80
N LEU A 127 3.54 -4.67 11.98
CA LEU A 127 3.05 -6.06 11.95
C LEU A 127 3.24 -6.71 10.57
N ALA A 128 2.93 -5.99 9.48
CA ALA A 128 3.12 -6.49 8.12
C ALA A 128 4.61 -6.77 7.80
N VAL A 129 5.48 -5.82 8.16
CA VAL A 129 6.94 -5.95 8.02
C VAL A 129 7.44 -7.13 8.86
N ALA A 130 6.96 -7.27 10.10
CA ALA A 130 7.34 -8.36 10.97
C ALA A 130 6.99 -9.74 10.38
N LEU A 131 5.79 -9.87 9.82
CA LEU A 131 5.33 -11.09 9.14
C LEU A 131 6.15 -11.40 7.89
N LYS A 132 6.42 -10.39 7.05
CA LYS A 132 7.19 -10.58 5.82
C LYS A 132 8.62 -11.06 6.08
N TYR A 133 9.29 -10.41 7.02
CA TYR A 133 10.71 -10.66 7.29
C TYR A 133 10.94 -11.71 8.37
N ASN A 134 9.87 -12.34 8.89
CA ASN A 134 9.96 -13.30 9.97
C ASN A 134 10.75 -12.71 11.16
N THR A 135 10.30 -11.56 11.67
CA THR A 135 10.89 -10.91 12.85
C THR A 135 9.88 -10.87 13.99
N THR A 136 10.36 -11.02 15.22
CA THR A 136 9.47 -10.98 16.39
C THR A 136 9.11 -9.53 16.70
N LEU A 137 7.82 -9.27 16.87
CA LEU A 137 7.28 -7.98 17.24
C LEU A 137 6.19 -8.18 18.29
N ILE A 138 6.18 -7.31 19.31
CA ILE A 138 5.03 -7.12 20.19
C ILE A 138 4.57 -5.67 20.01
N ALA A 139 3.33 -5.48 19.59
CA ALA A 139 2.69 -4.19 19.45
C ALA A 139 1.43 -4.15 20.30
N ARG A 140 1.06 -2.97 20.80
CA ARG A 140 -0.13 -2.79 21.62
C ARG A 140 -1.10 -1.84 20.94
N TYR A 141 -2.35 -2.27 20.81
CA TYR A 141 -3.42 -1.45 20.22
C TYR A 141 -4.74 -1.72 20.93
N ASN A 142 -5.45 -0.66 21.35
CA ASN A 142 -6.71 -0.74 22.10
C ASN A 142 -6.67 -1.72 23.28
N GLY A 143 -5.55 -1.73 24.03
CA GLY A 143 -5.38 -2.61 25.19
C GLY A 143 -5.02 -4.06 24.86
N ILE A 144 -4.95 -4.45 23.59
CA ILE A 144 -4.62 -5.80 23.12
C ILE A 144 -3.14 -5.87 22.73
N ASN A 145 -2.46 -6.92 23.17
CA ASN A 145 -1.08 -7.21 22.78
C ASN A 145 -1.08 -8.10 21.54
N TRP A 146 -0.68 -7.51 20.43
CA TRP A 146 -0.45 -8.18 19.17
C TRP A 146 0.97 -8.69 19.12
N ARG A 147 1.15 -9.97 18.82
CA ARG A 147 2.46 -10.57 18.61
C ARG A 147 2.56 -11.11 17.21
N VAL A 148 3.65 -10.79 16.55
CA VAL A 148 4.21 -11.57 15.43
C VAL A 148 5.45 -12.27 15.94
N GLY A 149 5.62 -13.55 15.67
CA GLY A 149 6.78 -14.28 16.15
C GLY A 149 6.83 -15.72 15.69
N PRO A 150 7.93 -16.42 15.98
CA PRO A 150 8.05 -17.83 15.64
C PRO A 150 7.02 -18.65 16.40
N ASP A 151 6.53 -19.66 15.69
CA ASP A 151 5.64 -20.71 16.14
C ASP A 151 6.06 -22.01 15.44
N TRP A 152 6.80 -22.85 16.16
CA TRP A 152 7.29 -24.16 15.72
C TRP A 152 7.96 -24.09 14.34
N SER A 153 7.22 -24.31 13.25
CA SER A 153 7.71 -24.33 11.87
C SER A 153 7.40 -23.09 11.02
N GLY A 154 6.89 -22.00 11.61
CA GLY A 154 6.59 -20.77 10.89
C GLY A 154 6.44 -19.54 11.76
N TYR A 155 5.96 -18.44 11.17
CA TYR A 155 5.60 -17.21 11.89
C TYR A 155 4.09 -17.09 11.99
N GLU A 156 3.62 -16.71 13.18
CA GLU A 156 2.21 -16.48 13.50
C GLU A 156 1.93 -14.98 13.69
N ILE A 157 0.64 -14.64 13.69
CA ILE A 157 0.12 -13.42 14.31
C ILE A 157 -0.96 -13.78 15.34
N THR A 158 -0.89 -13.20 16.53
CA THR A 158 -1.85 -13.45 17.62
C THR A 158 -2.19 -12.21 18.43
N SER A 159 -3.44 -12.08 18.85
CA SER A 159 -3.93 -11.05 19.77
C SER A 159 -3.73 -11.39 21.26
N THR A 160 -3.18 -12.56 21.58
CA THR A 160 -3.04 -13.03 22.97
C THR A 160 -1.67 -12.71 23.59
N GLY A 161 -0.77 -12.11 22.80
CA GLY A 161 0.59 -11.79 23.21
C GLY A 161 1.58 -12.97 23.22
N GLY A 162 1.16 -14.19 22.85
CA GLY A 162 2.05 -15.35 22.84
C GLY A 162 1.47 -16.63 22.23
N HIS A 163 2.34 -17.62 22.03
CA HIS A 163 1.98 -18.97 21.60
C HIS A 163 1.42 -19.77 22.79
N THR A 164 0.23 -19.40 23.26
CA THR A 164 -0.47 -20.13 24.34
C THR A 164 -1.83 -20.57 23.85
N CYS A 165 -2.31 -21.71 24.36
CA CYS A 165 -3.68 -22.14 24.13
C CYS A 165 -4.62 -21.23 24.92
N SER A 166 -5.14 -20.23 24.22
CA SER A 166 -6.04 -19.22 24.77
C SER A 166 -7.19 -18.97 23.79
N THR A 167 -8.06 -18.03 24.15
CA THR A 167 -9.10 -17.49 23.27
C THR A 167 -8.65 -16.16 22.68
N GLY A 168 -8.77 -15.98 21.37
CA GLY A 168 -8.39 -14.73 20.72
C GLY A 168 -8.45 -14.79 19.20
N TYR A 169 -7.71 -13.88 18.57
CA TYR A 169 -7.52 -13.81 17.11
C TYR A 169 -6.10 -14.26 16.80
N THR A 170 -5.96 -15.50 16.37
CA THR A 170 -4.67 -16.10 16.04
C THR A 170 -4.72 -16.75 14.66
N VAL A 171 -3.73 -16.45 13.83
CA VAL A 171 -3.52 -17.07 12.53
C VAL A 171 -2.11 -17.66 12.51
N ARG A 172 -2.02 -19.01 12.55
CA ARG A 172 -0.76 -19.75 12.56
C ARG A 172 -0.80 -21.00 11.67
N PRO A 173 -1.00 -20.85 10.34
CA PRO A 173 -1.21 -21.99 9.45
C PRO A 173 0.02 -22.91 9.39
N CYS A 174 1.20 -22.38 9.70
CA CYS A 174 2.47 -23.10 9.70
C CYS A 174 2.91 -23.65 11.07
N ALA A 175 1.98 -23.85 12.03
CA ALA A 175 2.30 -24.46 13.32
C ALA A 175 2.78 -25.93 13.21
N GLY A 176 2.47 -26.61 12.09
CA GLY A 176 2.88 -28.00 11.85
C GLY A 176 2.11 -29.04 12.66
N ASN A 177 1.06 -28.62 13.37
CA ASN A 177 0.20 -29.45 14.20
C ASN A 177 -1.28 -29.03 14.06
N LEU A 178 -2.14 -29.50 14.97
CA LEU A 178 -3.59 -29.22 14.97
C LEU A 178 -3.97 -27.85 15.54
N HIS A 179 -3.01 -27.05 15.99
CA HIS A 179 -3.21 -25.75 16.64
C HIS A 179 -2.98 -24.61 15.66
N TRP A 180 -3.69 -24.59 14.53
CA TRP A 180 -3.51 -23.61 13.47
C TRP A 180 -4.08 -22.20 13.77
N GLY A 181 -4.68 -22.00 14.94
CA GLY A 181 -5.20 -20.70 15.39
C GLY A 181 -6.70 -20.73 15.65
N GLY A 182 -7.35 -19.57 15.56
CA GLY A 182 -8.78 -19.42 15.81
C GLY A 182 -9.18 -17.95 15.81
N ILE A 183 -10.41 -17.64 15.41
CA ILE A 183 -10.99 -16.29 15.45
C ILE A 183 -12.04 -16.24 16.55
N ALA A 184 -11.85 -15.33 17.50
CA ALA A 184 -12.75 -15.10 18.63
C ALA A 184 -13.10 -16.38 19.43
N GLY A 185 -12.18 -17.34 19.49
CA GLY A 185 -12.41 -18.66 20.09
C GLY A 185 -11.12 -19.37 20.44
N ALA A 186 -11.24 -20.66 20.79
CA ALA A 186 -10.08 -21.49 21.14
C ALA A 186 -9.05 -21.51 20.00
N THR A 187 -7.79 -21.23 20.35
CA THR A 187 -6.68 -21.18 19.38
C THR A 187 -5.93 -22.53 19.26
N CYS A 188 -6.22 -23.46 20.17
CA CYS A 188 -5.73 -24.84 20.17
C CYS A 188 -6.92 -25.79 20.08
N SER A 189 -6.82 -26.77 19.18
CA SER A 189 -7.95 -27.65 18.84
C SER A 189 -9.21 -26.86 18.44
N PRO A 190 -9.06 -25.83 17.57
CA PRO A 190 -10.19 -25.04 17.11
C PRO A 190 -11.23 -25.88 16.35
N LEU A 191 -12.48 -25.39 16.36
CA LEU A 191 -13.52 -25.87 15.43
C LEU A 191 -13.17 -25.47 14.00
N SER A 192 -13.64 -26.25 13.03
CA SER A 192 -13.50 -25.93 11.60
C SER A 192 -14.01 -24.53 11.31
N GLN A 193 -13.21 -23.72 10.62
CA GLN A 193 -13.54 -22.34 10.32
C GLN A 193 -12.67 -21.79 9.18
N THR A 194 -13.08 -20.69 8.58
CA THR A 194 -12.21 -19.88 7.72
C THR A 194 -11.40 -18.93 8.59
N LEU A 195 -10.09 -18.86 8.38
CA LEU A 195 -9.23 -17.82 8.95
C LEU A 195 -8.84 -16.83 7.87
N SER A 196 -9.05 -15.54 8.14
CA SER A 196 -8.76 -14.47 7.20
C SER A 196 -8.02 -13.32 7.87
N ILE A 197 -7.07 -12.73 7.14
CA ILE A 197 -6.40 -11.48 7.50
C ILE A 197 -6.22 -10.60 6.26
N SER A 198 -6.53 -9.32 6.38
CA SER A 198 -6.29 -8.33 5.34
C SER A 198 -5.40 -7.20 5.84
N PHE A 199 -4.53 -6.71 4.97
CA PHE A 199 -3.78 -5.47 5.10
C PHE A 199 -4.14 -4.54 3.96
N GLU A 200 -4.34 -3.25 4.22
CA GLU A 200 -4.70 -2.22 3.23
C GLU A 200 -3.86 -0.96 3.39
#